data_AF-A0A9D6XZQ1-F1
#
_entry.id   AF-A0A9D6XZQ1-F1
#
_cell.length_a   1.000
_cell.length_b   1.000
_cell.length_c   1.000
_cell.angle_alpha   90.00
_cell.angle_beta   90.00
_cell.angle_gamma   90.00
#
_symmetry.space_group_name_H-M   'P 1'
#
loop_
_entity.id
_entity.type
_entity.pdbx_description
1 polymer ?
#
loop_
_entity_poly.entity_id
_entity_poly.type
_entity_poly.pdbx_seq_one_letter_code
_entity_poly.pdbx_strand_id
1 'polypeptide(L)'
;MRTPAPVTLRRPLEQLYREFDYAGRVGLDAIRFPLRYAEPRDRELVGLLTACLAYGRVDLFGRQLEGVLAAMGPSPTAFVAGFDLRRDAPALAGFRYRFNRPPDLVAFCVAAREVLARWGTLEKCFVAGDPADGGPIGPALERFARAFLDADLREVFPRGRLSRGYRHLFPLPSARGPCKRLHLFLRWMVRREPPDFGLWTSVSPARLLIPVDTHVENMSRAIGLTRRRSRTWRMAEEITAALARVDPADPVKFDFALCHKRMSGECRDRRDASICAPCGLKDVCRHWRRARHER
;
A
#
# COMPACT_ATOMS: atom_id res chain seq x y z
N MET A 1 27.02 -30.34 12.93
CA MET A 1 26.93 -28.96 12.41
C MET A 1 26.09 -28.12 13.36
N ARG A 2 26.70 -27.17 14.09
CA ARG A 2 25.96 -26.27 14.99
C ARG A 2 25.10 -25.33 14.16
N THR A 3 23.79 -25.34 14.37
CA THR A 3 22.86 -24.36 13.80
C THR A 3 23.31 -22.96 14.25
N PRO A 4 23.63 -22.02 13.35
CA PRO A 4 24.00 -20.67 13.75
C PRO A 4 22.85 -20.06 14.56
N ALA A 5 23.18 -19.42 15.68
CA ALA A 5 22.20 -18.78 16.56
C ALA A 5 21.26 -17.86 15.75
N PRO A 6 19.95 -17.80 16.08
CA PRO A 6 19.02 -16.92 15.39
C PRO A 6 19.49 -15.47 15.55
N VAL A 7 19.93 -14.89 14.43
CA VAL A 7 20.29 -13.47 14.37
C VAL A 7 19.04 -12.68 14.68
N THR A 8 19.06 -11.95 15.80
CA THR A 8 17.90 -11.19 16.27
C THR A 8 17.70 -9.97 15.37
N LEU A 9 16.64 -9.99 14.55
CA LEU A 9 16.29 -8.88 13.66
C LEU A 9 15.76 -7.65 14.40
N ARG A 10 15.37 -7.78 15.67
CA ARG A 10 14.77 -6.73 16.48
C ARG A 10 15.63 -5.47 16.52
N ARG A 11 16.84 -5.53 17.08
CA ARG A 11 17.69 -4.34 17.22
C ARG A 11 17.96 -3.62 15.89
N PRO A 12 18.41 -4.31 14.81
CA PRO A 12 18.66 -3.66 13.52
C PRO A 12 17.42 -3.03 12.88
N LEU A 13 16.25 -3.67 12.97
CA LEU A 13 15.00 -3.13 12.42
C LEU A 13 14.47 -1.95 13.24
N GLU A 14 14.53 -2.03 14.57
CA GLU A 14 14.15 -0.91 15.46
C GLU A 14 15.09 0.28 15.31
N GLN A 15 16.38 0.03 15.07
CA GLN A 15 17.33 1.08 14.74
C GLN A 15 16.99 1.74 13.41
N LEU A 16 16.79 0.94 12.35
CA LEU A 16 16.36 1.45 11.05
C LEU A 16 15.07 2.28 11.17
N TYR A 17 14.08 1.78 11.90
CA TYR A 17 12.80 2.48 12.11
C TYR A 17 13.02 3.83 12.79
N ARG A 18 13.77 3.89 13.89
CA ARG A 18 13.94 5.15 14.66
C ARG A 18 14.80 6.20 13.95
N GLU A 19 15.84 5.78 13.24
CA GLU A 19 16.82 6.67 12.62
C GLU A 19 16.46 7.07 11.19
N PHE A 20 15.33 6.56 10.65
CA PHE A 20 14.94 6.84 9.28
C PHE A 20 14.51 8.29 9.08
N ASP A 21 14.97 8.92 7.99
CA ASP A 21 14.50 10.24 7.57
C ASP A 21 13.11 10.16 6.94
N TYR A 22 12.07 10.12 7.78
CA TYR A 22 10.69 10.12 7.31
C TYR A 22 10.32 11.43 6.63
N ALA A 23 10.69 12.57 7.22
CA ALA A 23 10.32 13.89 6.73
C ALA A 23 10.81 14.13 5.30
N GLY A 24 12.09 13.85 5.02
CA GLY A 24 12.67 14.00 3.68
C GLY A 24 12.09 13.02 2.66
N ARG A 25 11.59 11.86 3.09
CA ARG A 25 11.05 10.82 2.21
C ARG A 25 9.56 10.96 1.94
N VAL A 26 8.78 11.50 2.89
CA VAL A 26 7.34 11.76 2.71
C VAL A 26 7.10 12.69 1.52
N GLY A 27 7.91 13.74 1.34
CA GLY A 27 7.78 14.67 0.22
C GLY A 27 7.97 14.02 -1.17
N LEU A 28 8.62 12.86 -1.24
CA LEU A 28 8.89 12.10 -2.46
C LEU A 28 7.96 10.89 -2.63
N ASP A 29 7.20 10.55 -1.59
CA ASP A 29 6.30 9.39 -1.58
C ASP A 29 4.88 9.75 -2.06
N ALA A 30 4.14 8.73 -2.47
CA ALA A 30 2.73 8.86 -2.84
C ALA A 30 1.85 9.37 -1.68
N ILE A 31 2.23 9.09 -0.42
CA ILE A 31 1.47 9.50 0.76
C ILE A 31 1.29 11.03 0.86
N ARG A 32 2.12 11.82 0.18
CA ARG A 32 2.00 13.29 0.13
C ARG A 32 0.70 13.79 -0.50
N PHE A 33 0.04 13.00 -1.36
CA PHE A 33 -1.20 13.42 -2.03
C PHE A 33 -2.38 13.47 -1.03
N PRO A 34 -2.70 12.38 -0.32
CA PRO A 34 -3.74 12.41 0.73
C PRO A 34 -3.41 13.33 1.91
N LEU A 35 -2.13 13.52 2.26
CA LEU A 35 -1.73 14.42 3.35
C LEU A 35 -2.13 15.90 3.15
N ARG A 36 -2.46 16.31 1.92
CA ARG A 36 -2.94 17.68 1.62
C ARG A 36 -4.33 17.97 2.18
N TYR A 37 -5.12 16.94 2.44
CA TYR A 37 -6.51 17.08 2.84
C TYR A 37 -6.60 16.98 4.36
N ALA A 38 -7.10 18.03 5.01
CA ALA A 38 -7.34 18.05 6.46
C ALA A 38 -8.60 17.26 6.84
N GLU A 39 -9.64 17.32 5.99
CA GLU A 39 -10.88 16.56 6.16
C GLU A 39 -10.60 15.05 6.06
N PRO A 40 -10.89 14.26 7.12
CA PRO A 40 -10.66 12.81 7.13
C PRO A 40 -11.29 12.06 5.96
N ARG A 41 -12.50 12.42 5.54
CA ARG A 41 -13.20 11.74 4.43
C ARG A 41 -12.49 11.97 3.09
N ASP A 42 -12.03 13.19 2.85
CA ASP A 42 -11.26 13.52 1.65
C ASP A 42 -9.90 12.80 1.66
N ARG A 43 -9.22 12.79 2.81
CA ARG A 43 -7.96 12.06 2.99
C ARG A 43 -8.12 10.56 2.76
N GLU A 44 -9.22 9.97 3.21
CA GLU A 44 -9.56 8.55 3.03
C GLU A 44 -9.76 8.22 1.54
N LEU A 45 -10.62 8.97 0.84
CA LEU A 45 -10.91 8.75 -0.59
C LEU A 45 -9.68 8.97 -1.47
N VAL A 46 -8.94 10.07 -1.24
CA VAL A 46 -7.69 10.36 -1.95
C VAL A 46 -6.63 9.32 -1.62
N GLY A 47 -6.58 8.83 -0.38
CA GLY A 47 -5.70 7.76 0.05
C GLY A 47 -5.93 6.48 -0.75
N LEU A 48 -7.20 6.08 -0.91
CA LEU A 48 -7.56 4.91 -1.71
C LEU A 48 -7.16 5.10 -3.18
N LEU A 49 -7.57 6.22 -3.81
CA LEU A 49 -7.24 6.51 -5.21
C LEU A 49 -5.73 6.51 -5.46
N THR A 50 -4.98 7.17 -4.58
CA THR A 50 -3.51 7.25 -4.64
C THR A 50 -2.89 5.86 -4.54
N ALA A 51 -3.34 5.04 -3.59
CA ALA A 51 -2.83 3.68 -3.43
C ALA A 51 -3.14 2.80 -4.64
N CYS A 52 -4.35 2.91 -5.21
CA CYS A 52 -4.77 2.18 -6.41
C CYS A 52 -3.86 2.48 -7.63
N LEU A 53 -3.28 3.68 -7.71
CA LEU A 53 -2.36 4.10 -8.78
C LEU A 53 -0.87 3.85 -8.46
N ALA A 54 -0.52 3.48 -7.23
CA ALA A 54 0.86 3.31 -6.75
C ALA A 54 1.55 1.99 -7.20
N TYR A 55 1.58 1.74 -8.51
CA TYR A 55 2.22 0.56 -9.15
C TYR A 55 3.30 0.93 -10.20
N GLY A 56 3.81 2.15 -10.14
CA GLY A 56 5.00 2.63 -10.86
C GLY A 56 5.63 3.81 -10.14
N ARG A 57 6.49 4.58 -10.82
CA ARG A 57 7.17 5.71 -10.20
C ARG A 57 6.19 6.84 -9.85
N VAL A 58 6.39 7.45 -8.68
CA VAL A 58 5.52 8.51 -8.12
C VAL A 58 5.45 9.74 -9.02
N ASP A 59 6.54 10.12 -9.69
CA ASP A 59 6.56 11.24 -10.63
C ASP A 59 5.63 11.02 -11.84
N LEU A 60 5.49 9.77 -12.30
CA LEU A 60 4.70 9.44 -13.48
C LEU A 60 3.20 9.44 -13.20
N PHE A 61 2.75 8.69 -12.19
CA PHE A 61 1.31 8.67 -11.86
C PHE A 61 0.90 9.93 -11.10
N GLY A 62 1.82 10.56 -10.37
CA GLY A 62 1.58 11.78 -9.63
C GLY A 62 1.04 12.89 -10.53
N ARG A 63 1.65 13.13 -11.69
CA ARG A 63 1.14 14.12 -12.67
C ARG A 63 -0.30 13.85 -13.12
N GLN A 64 -0.65 12.58 -13.29
CA GLN A 64 -2.00 12.19 -13.68
C GLN A 64 -2.99 12.36 -12.52
N LEU A 65 -2.56 12.01 -11.30
CA LEU A 65 -3.32 12.19 -10.09
C LEU A 65 -3.56 13.67 -9.79
N GLU A 66 -2.59 14.56 -10.00
CA GLU A 66 -2.79 16.02 -9.86
C GLU A 66 -3.94 16.52 -10.75
N GLY A 67 -3.98 16.11 -12.02
CA GLY A 67 -5.07 16.49 -12.92
C GLY A 67 -6.44 16.00 -12.43
N VAL A 68 -6.49 14.79 -11.88
CA VAL A 68 -7.71 14.21 -11.31
C VAL A 68 -8.14 14.97 -10.05
N LEU A 69 -7.21 15.25 -9.14
CA LEU A 69 -7.50 15.99 -7.91
C LEU A 69 -7.90 17.44 -8.21
N ALA A 70 -7.31 18.07 -9.22
CA ALA A 70 -7.72 19.39 -9.69
C ALA A 70 -9.16 19.38 -10.24
N ALA A 71 -9.53 18.34 -10.99
CA ALA A 71 -10.90 18.15 -11.47
C ALA A 71 -11.91 17.91 -10.32
N MET A 72 -11.48 17.20 -9.27
CA MET A 72 -12.28 16.97 -8.07
C MET A 72 -12.44 18.22 -7.19
N GLY A 73 -11.55 19.20 -7.33
CA GLY A 73 -11.58 20.44 -6.56
C GLY A 73 -11.20 20.25 -5.08
N PRO A 74 -11.63 21.15 -4.18
CA PRO A 74 -11.16 21.18 -2.79
C PRO A 74 -11.71 20.04 -1.92
N SER A 75 -12.83 19.41 -2.31
CA SER A 75 -13.40 18.28 -1.58
C SER A 75 -13.73 17.11 -2.52
N PRO A 76 -12.77 16.17 -2.69
CA PRO A 76 -12.97 14.96 -3.49
C PRO A 76 -14.16 14.11 -3.05
N THR A 77 -14.48 14.08 -1.77
CA THR A 77 -15.65 13.35 -1.24
C THR A 77 -16.94 14.00 -1.70
N ALA A 78 -17.03 15.34 -1.65
CA ALA A 78 -18.21 16.05 -2.15
C ALA A 78 -18.36 15.88 -3.67
N PHE A 79 -17.25 15.93 -4.41
CA PHE A 79 -17.24 15.64 -5.85
C PHE A 79 -17.76 14.23 -6.16
N VAL A 80 -17.28 13.20 -5.45
CA VAL A 80 -17.74 11.82 -5.65
C VAL A 80 -19.20 11.64 -5.23
N ALA A 81 -19.62 12.21 -4.11
CA ALA A 81 -21.00 12.11 -3.63
C ALA A 81 -21.99 12.74 -4.64
N GLY A 82 -21.62 13.87 -5.22
CA GLY A 82 -22.40 14.57 -6.24
C GLY A 82 -22.14 14.12 -7.68
N PHE A 83 -21.26 13.13 -7.89
CA PHE A 83 -20.76 12.78 -9.22
C PHE A 83 -21.90 12.41 -10.17
N ASP A 84 -21.97 13.11 -11.29
CA ASP A 84 -22.89 12.80 -12.40
C ASP A 84 -22.07 12.39 -13.63
N LEU A 85 -22.45 11.27 -14.23
CA LEU A 85 -21.70 10.69 -15.33
C LEU A 85 -21.61 11.63 -16.55
N ARG A 86 -22.70 12.32 -16.89
CA ARG A 86 -22.75 13.17 -18.09
C ARG A 86 -22.02 14.49 -17.88
N ARG A 87 -22.16 15.07 -16.68
CA ARG A 87 -21.56 16.35 -16.30
C ARG A 87 -20.07 16.24 -16.02
N ASP A 88 -19.65 15.23 -15.25
CA ASP A 88 -18.31 15.23 -14.61
C ASP A 88 -17.30 14.32 -15.32
N ALA A 89 -17.75 13.31 -16.06
CA ALA A 89 -16.83 12.44 -16.82
C ALA A 89 -15.91 13.19 -17.81
N PRO A 90 -16.37 14.25 -18.52
CA PRO A 90 -15.49 15.04 -19.39
C PRO A 90 -14.27 15.64 -18.68
N ALA A 91 -14.39 16.02 -17.41
CA ALA A 91 -13.28 16.55 -16.62
C ALA A 91 -12.17 15.51 -16.36
N LEU A 92 -12.51 14.22 -16.44
CA LEU A 92 -11.57 13.10 -16.26
C LEU A 92 -11.01 12.56 -17.59
N ALA A 93 -11.41 13.12 -18.74
CA ALA A 93 -11.06 12.62 -20.07
C ALA A 93 -9.55 12.66 -20.37
N GLY A 94 -8.81 13.56 -19.72
CA GLY A 94 -7.36 13.68 -19.85
C GLY A 94 -6.57 12.58 -19.16
N PHE A 95 -7.18 11.83 -18.24
CA PHE A 95 -6.45 10.86 -17.42
C PHE A 95 -5.97 9.64 -18.22
N ARG A 96 -4.66 9.41 -18.23
CA ARG A 96 -4.05 8.19 -18.78
C ARG A 96 -2.83 7.79 -17.97
N TYR A 97 -2.89 6.60 -17.37
CA TYR A 97 -1.73 6.03 -16.68
C TYR A 97 -1.57 4.55 -17.00
N ARG A 98 -0.50 4.22 -17.75
CA ARG A 98 -0.21 2.86 -18.23
C ARG A 98 -1.40 2.28 -19.01
N PHE A 99 -2.14 1.34 -18.41
CA PHE A 99 -3.33 0.74 -19.01
C PHE A 99 -4.64 1.27 -18.42
N ASN A 100 -4.59 2.10 -17.37
CA ASN A 100 -5.76 2.80 -16.86
C ASN A 100 -6.12 3.98 -17.78
N ARG A 101 -7.41 4.07 -18.11
CA ARG A 101 -8.01 5.04 -19.04
C ARG A 101 -9.13 5.83 -18.33
N PRO A 102 -9.65 6.92 -18.94
CA PRO A 102 -10.69 7.73 -18.30
C PRO A 102 -11.90 6.93 -17.78
N PRO A 103 -12.45 5.93 -18.51
CA PRO A 103 -13.57 5.14 -17.99
C PRO A 103 -13.26 4.41 -16.68
N ASP A 104 -12.00 4.08 -16.39
CA ASP A 104 -11.63 3.42 -15.14
C ASP A 104 -11.74 4.36 -13.93
N LEU A 105 -11.44 5.66 -14.11
CA LEU A 105 -11.63 6.65 -13.05
C LEU A 105 -13.08 7.08 -12.89
N VAL A 106 -13.80 7.18 -14.01
CA VAL A 106 -15.25 7.40 -13.97
C VAL A 106 -15.91 6.26 -13.20
N ALA A 107 -15.57 5.01 -13.51
CA ALA A 107 -16.05 3.85 -12.75
C ALA A 107 -15.64 3.90 -11.27
N PHE A 108 -14.41 4.33 -10.96
CA PHE A 108 -13.99 4.54 -9.57
C PHE A 108 -14.89 5.55 -8.86
N CYS A 109 -15.22 6.68 -9.49
CA CYS A 109 -16.09 7.70 -8.88
C CYS A 109 -17.52 7.16 -8.67
N VAL A 110 -18.10 6.48 -9.66
CA VAL A 110 -19.43 5.87 -9.54
C VAL A 110 -19.47 4.82 -8.42
N ALA A 111 -18.49 3.92 -8.37
CA ALA A 111 -18.42 2.90 -7.34
C ALA A 111 -18.15 3.49 -5.95
N ALA A 112 -17.27 4.49 -5.84
CA ALA A 112 -17.01 5.18 -4.58
C ALA A 112 -18.26 5.92 -4.07
N ARG A 113 -19.04 6.53 -4.97
CA ARG A 113 -20.34 7.15 -4.63
C ARG A 113 -21.29 6.12 -4.04
N GLU A 114 -21.42 4.95 -4.68
CA GLU A 114 -22.28 3.86 -4.18
C GLU A 114 -21.83 3.35 -2.81
N VAL A 115 -20.52 3.10 -2.64
CA VAL A 115 -19.92 2.67 -1.37
C VAL A 115 -20.18 3.69 -0.26
N LEU A 116 -19.93 4.98 -0.53
CA LEU A 116 -20.11 6.05 0.46
C LEU A 116 -21.59 6.27 0.77
N ALA A 117 -22.49 6.19 -0.21
CA ALA A 117 -23.93 6.27 0.03
C ALA A 117 -24.44 5.13 0.91
N ARG A 118 -23.90 3.91 0.72
CA ARG A 118 -24.31 2.72 1.47
C ARG A 118 -23.73 2.67 2.88
N TRP A 119 -22.47 3.00 3.07
CA TRP A 119 -21.73 2.76 4.33
C TRP A 119 -21.33 4.05 5.06
N GLY A 120 -21.38 5.20 4.40
CA GLY A 120 -20.97 6.50 4.94
C GLY A 120 -19.46 6.76 4.90
N THR A 121 -18.62 5.75 5.16
CA THR A 121 -17.14 5.83 5.10
C THR A 121 -16.53 4.56 4.51
N LEU A 122 -15.27 4.63 4.05
CA LEU A 122 -14.57 3.43 3.59
C LEU A 122 -14.22 2.49 4.76
N GLU A 123 -13.95 3.02 5.96
CA GLU A 123 -13.78 2.19 7.18
C GLU A 123 -15.02 1.33 7.44
N LYS A 124 -16.22 1.94 7.42
CA LYS A 124 -17.47 1.21 7.65
C LYS A 124 -17.72 0.15 6.59
N CYS A 125 -17.40 0.45 5.33
CA CYS A 125 -17.45 -0.55 4.25
C CYS A 125 -16.50 -1.73 4.52
N PHE A 126 -15.27 -1.45 4.97
CA PHE A 126 -14.29 -2.49 5.29
C PHE A 126 -14.72 -3.35 6.48
N VAL A 127 -15.14 -2.73 7.57
CA VAL A 127 -15.56 -3.40 8.82
C VAL A 127 -16.84 -4.22 8.64
N ALA A 128 -17.83 -3.70 7.90
CA ALA A 128 -19.02 -4.48 7.58
C ALA A 128 -18.70 -5.73 6.74
N GLY A 129 -17.59 -5.66 6.01
CA GLY A 129 -16.99 -6.77 5.32
C GLY A 129 -16.05 -7.61 6.19
N ASP A 130 -15.98 -7.52 7.52
CA ASP A 130 -15.05 -8.30 8.34
C ASP A 130 -15.81 -9.40 9.13
N PRO A 131 -15.55 -10.71 8.90
CA PRO A 131 -16.43 -11.76 9.42
C PRO A 131 -16.07 -12.15 10.86
N ALA A 132 -14.88 -11.77 11.32
CA ALA A 132 -14.31 -12.17 12.59
C ALA A 132 -13.39 -11.06 13.07
N ASP A 133 -13.84 -10.31 14.07
CA ASP A 133 -12.98 -9.37 14.76
C ASP A 133 -11.76 -10.12 15.32
N GLY A 134 -10.57 -9.61 15.04
CA GLY A 134 -9.29 -10.28 15.35
C GLY A 134 -8.84 -11.39 14.39
N GLY A 135 -9.63 -11.78 13.38
CA GLY A 135 -9.27 -12.79 12.39
C GLY A 135 -8.32 -12.29 11.28
N PRO A 136 -7.87 -13.17 10.36
CA PRO A 136 -7.08 -12.78 9.19
C PRO A 136 -7.73 -11.64 8.39
N ILE A 137 -6.95 -10.69 7.91
CA ILE A 137 -7.47 -9.51 7.20
C ILE A 137 -7.95 -9.79 5.76
N GLY A 138 -7.57 -10.95 5.20
CA GLY A 138 -7.84 -11.33 3.81
C GLY A 138 -9.32 -11.30 3.42
N PRO A 139 -10.23 -11.95 4.17
CA PRO A 139 -11.67 -11.90 3.89
C PRO A 139 -12.25 -10.48 3.92
N ALA A 140 -11.81 -9.63 4.84
CA ALA A 140 -12.23 -8.22 4.89
C ALA A 140 -11.78 -7.44 3.67
N LEU A 141 -10.51 -7.61 3.28
CA LEU A 141 -9.96 -6.98 2.10
C LEU A 141 -10.62 -7.47 0.79
N GLU A 142 -10.97 -8.76 0.70
CA GLU A 142 -11.72 -9.33 -0.43
C GLU A 142 -13.09 -8.65 -0.57
N ARG A 143 -13.85 -8.54 0.52
CA ARG A 143 -15.18 -7.91 0.49
C ARG A 143 -15.12 -6.41 0.23
N PHE A 144 -14.13 -5.73 0.80
CA PHE A 144 -13.89 -4.32 0.50
C PHE A 144 -13.61 -4.10 -0.99
N ALA A 145 -12.71 -4.88 -1.59
CA ALA A 145 -12.41 -4.79 -3.02
C ALA A 145 -13.64 -5.13 -3.89
N ARG A 146 -14.43 -6.14 -3.48
CA ARG A 146 -15.69 -6.51 -4.16
C ARG A 146 -16.75 -5.42 -4.12
N ALA A 147 -16.84 -4.64 -3.05
CA ALA A 147 -17.77 -3.51 -2.98
C ALA A 147 -17.58 -2.51 -4.14
N PHE A 148 -16.35 -2.38 -4.67
CA PHE A 148 -16.07 -1.56 -5.85
C PHE A 148 -16.23 -2.31 -7.18
N LEU A 149 -15.87 -3.60 -7.22
CA LEU A 149 -15.94 -4.42 -8.43
C LEU A 149 -17.38 -4.79 -8.80
N ASP A 150 -18.24 -4.96 -7.80
CA ASP A 150 -19.62 -5.42 -7.95
C ASP A 150 -20.63 -4.25 -7.99
N ALA A 151 -20.14 -3.00 -7.93
CA ALA A 151 -20.94 -1.78 -8.08
C ALA A 151 -21.66 -1.72 -9.45
N ASP A 152 -22.77 -0.99 -9.54
CA ASP A 152 -23.50 -0.85 -10.81
C ASP A 152 -22.76 0.10 -11.76
N LEU A 153 -22.00 -0.49 -12.68
CA LEU A 153 -21.16 0.21 -13.64
C LEU A 153 -21.67 0.06 -15.08
N ARG A 154 -22.95 -0.30 -15.27
CA ARG A 154 -23.52 -0.53 -16.62
C ARG A 154 -23.44 0.71 -17.51
N GLU A 155 -23.61 1.91 -16.96
CA GLU A 155 -23.49 3.15 -17.73
C GLU A 155 -22.05 3.45 -18.18
N VAL A 156 -21.04 2.98 -17.42
CA VAL A 156 -19.62 3.17 -17.76
C VAL A 156 -19.11 2.04 -18.66
N PHE A 157 -19.58 0.82 -18.42
CA PHE A 157 -19.21 -0.40 -19.14
C PHE A 157 -20.46 -1.11 -19.69
N PRO A 158 -21.04 -0.63 -20.80
CA PRO A 158 -22.36 -1.09 -21.30
C PRO A 158 -22.41 -2.56 -21.72
N ARG A 159 -21.25 -3.18 -21.96
CA ARG A 159 -21.15 -4.62 -22.27
C ARG A 159 -21.11 -5.51 -21.01
N GLY A 160 -21.32 -4.94 -19.83
CA GLY A 160 -21.27 -5.66 -18.53
C GLY A 160 -19.88 -6.19 -18.16
N ARG A 161 -18.83 -5.79 -18.89
CA ARG A 161 -17.46 -6.30 -18.68
C ARG A 161 -16.53 -5.20 -18.22
N LEU A 162 -16.07 -5.31 -16.98
CA LEU A 162 -15.08 -4.40 -16.40
C LEU A 162 -13.78 -4.40 -17.22
N SER A 163 -13.24 -3.21 -17.43
CA SER A 163 -11.95 -3.04 -18.08
C SER A 163 -10.83 -3.73 -17.30
N ARG A 164 -9.73 -4.08 -17.99
CA ARG A 164 -8.51 -4.57 -17.32
C ARG A 164 -7.94 -3.53 -16.36
N GLY A 165 -8.00 -2.25 -16.71
CA GLY A 165 -7.53 -1.15 -15.88
C GLY A 165 -8.35 -1.01 -14.60
N TYR A 166 -9.68 -1.04 -14.72
CA TYR A 166 -10.55 -0.95 -13.55
C TYR A 166 -10.35 -2.13 -12.59
N ARG A 167 -10.36 -3.37 -13.09
CA ARG A 167 -10.05 -4.57 -12.28
C ARG A 167 -8.67 -4.51 -11.65
N HIS A 168 -7.72 -3.82 -12.28
CA HIS A 168 -6.41 -3.63 -11.68
C HIS A 168 -6.48 -2.75 -10.45
N LEU A 169 -7.36 -1.73 -10.35
CA LEU A 169 -7.43 -0.86 -9.17
C LEU A 169 -7.71 -1.66 -7.88
N PHE A 170 -8.55 -2.70 -7.98
CA PHE A 170 -9.02 -3.50 -6.85
C PHE A 170 -8.57 -4.98 -6.95
N PRO A 171 -7.30 -5.29 -6.64
CA PRO A 171 -6.82 -6.67 -6.64
C PRO A 171 -7.52 -7.48 -5.53
N LEU A 172 -7.93 -8.70 -5.86
CA LEU A 172 -8.58 -9.63 -4.92
C LEU A 172 -7.54 -10.55 -4.25
N PRO A 173 -7.58 -10.72 -2.91
CA PRO A 173 -6.82 -11.75 -2.20
C PRO A 173 -7.00 -13.16 -2.80
N SER A 174 -8.22 -13.51 -3.21
CA SER A 174 -8.54 -14.80 -3.87
C SER A 174 -7.76 -15.03 -5.17
N ALA A 175 -7.32 -13.97 -5.86
CA ALA A 175 -6.46 -14.05 -7.05
C ALA A 175 -4.98 -14.29 -6.72
N ARG A 176 -4.62 -14.49 -5.43
CA ARG A 176 -3.29 -14.87 -4.91
C ARG A 176 -2.15 -13.88 -5.15
N GLY A 177 -2.44 -12.72 -5.74
CA GLY A 177 -1.51 -11.60 -5.86
C GLY A 177 -1.13 -10.99 -4.49
N PRO A 178 -0.09 -10.14 -4.41
CA PRO A 178 0.39 -9.60 -3.15
C PRO A 178 -0.51 -8.51 -2.56
N CYS A 179 -1.53 -8.06 -3.29
CA CYS A 179 -2.46 -6.98 -2.91
C CYS A 179 -1.78 -5.71 -2.35
N LYS A 180 -0.52 -5.47 -2.73
CA LYS A 180 0.35 -4.39 -2.20
C LYS A 180 -0.34 -3.06 -2.08
N ARG A 181 -1.13 -2.67 -3.08
CA ARG A 181 -1.80 -1.36 -3.13
C ARG A 181 -2.88 -1.23 -2.07
N LEU A 182 -3.70 -2.25 -1.87
CA LEU A 182 -4.70 -2.22 -0.81
C LEU A 182 -4.05 -2.39 0.57
N HIS A 183 -2.99 -3.19 0.71
CA HIS A 183 -2.20 -3.22 1.95
C HIS A 183 -1.57 -1.85 2.27
N LEU A 184 -1.08 -1.13 1.27
CA LEU A 184 -0.53 0.22 1.44
C LEU A 184 -1.60 1.20 1.92
N PHE A 185 -2.79 1.15 1.31
CA PHE A 185 -3.94 1.92 1.75
C PHE A 185 -4.30 1.62 3.21
N LEU A 186 -4.45 0.34 3.56
CA LEU A 186 -4.77 -0.06 4.93
C LEU A 186 -3.69 0.38 5.92
N ARG A 187 -2.40 0.30 5.55
CA ARG A 187 -1.31 0.80 6.38
C ARG A 187 -1.50 2.29 6.69
N TRP A 188 -1.75 3.10 5.66
CA TRP A 188 -1.98 4.54 5.83
C TRP A 188 -3.20 4.85 6.70
N MET A 189 -4.29 4.09 6.54
CA MET A 189 -5.53 4.35 7.29
C MET A 189 -5.47 3.88 8.74
N VAL A 190 -4.83 2.75 9.02
CA VAL A 190 -4.93 2.06 10.32
C VAL A 190 -3.78 2.41 11.27
N ARG A 191 -2.55 2.58 10.76
CA ARG A 191 -1.41 2.90 11.63
C ARG A 191 -1.48 4.35 12.09
N ARG A 192 -1.21 4.57 13.38
CA ARG A 192 -1.36 5.88 14.05
C ARG A 192 -0.11 6.74 14.03
N GLU A 193 1.04 6.12 13.83
CA GLU A 193 2.33 6.83 13.81
C GLU A 193 2.62 7.43 12.43
N PRO A 194 3.19 8.65 12.37
CA PRO A 194 3.67 9.21 11.12
C PRO A 194 4.61 8.23 10.38
N PRO A 195 4.51 8.16 9.03
CA PRO A 195 3.79 9.08 8.17
C PRO A 195 2.33 8.68 7.90
N ASP A 196 1.85 7.58 8.48
CA ASP A 196 0.48 7.09 8.34
C ASP A 196 -0.52 8.00 9.10
N PHE A 197 -1.82 7.89 8.84
CA PHE A 197 -2.83 8.87 9.29
C PHE A 197 -3.66 8.43 10.50
N GLY A 198 -3.77 7.13 10.75
CA GLY A 198 -4.53 6.58 11.88
C GLY A 198 -6.02 6.90 11.89
N LEU A 199 -6.63 7.12 10.72
CA LEU A 199 -8.05 7.46 10.59
C LEU A 199 -8.97 6.29 10.99
N TRP A 200 -8.56 5.05 10.73
CA TRP A 200 -9.36 3.86 11.03
C TRP A 200 -8.99 3.34 12.41
N THR A 201 -9.98 3.31 13.30
CA THR A 201 -9.80 2.93 14.71
C THR A 201 -10.38 1.56 15.03
N SER A 202 -11.22 1.02 14.14
CA SER A 202 -11.91 -0.27 14.28
C SER A 202 -11.04 -1.46 13.87
N VAL A 203 -9.87 -1.21 13.27
CA VAL A 203 -8.94 -2.26 12.81
C VAL A 203 -7.63 -2.11 13.56
N SER A 204 -7.11 -3.21 14.11
CA SER A 204 -5.82 -3.21 14.81
C SER A 204 -4.63 -3.24 13.82
N PRO A 205 -3.57 -2.43 14.02
CA PRO A 205 -2.33 -2.53 13.23
C PRO A 205 -1.71 -3.94 13.22
N ALA A 206 -1.89 -4.72 14.28
CA ALA A 206 -1.41 -6.10 14.39
C ALA A 206 -1.99 -7.04 13.31
N ARG A 207 -3.14 -6.69 12.72
CA ARG A 207 -3.81 -7.48 11.68
C ARG A 207 -3.33 -7.15 10.26
N LEU A 208 -2.58 -6.07 10.08
CA LEU A 208 -2.14 -5.61 8.78
C LEU A 208 -1.11 -6.55 8.16
N LEU A 209 -1.12 -6.67 6.83
CA LEU A 209 -0.06 -7.33 6.07
C LEU A 209 0.83 -6.30 5.40
N ILE A 210 2.12 -6.61 5.30
CA ILE A 210 3.11 -5.71 4.70
C ILE A 210 2.85 -5.48 3.19
N PRO A 211 2.87 -4.23 2.70
CA PRO A 211 2.78 -3.88 1.28
C PRO A 211 3.96 -4.38 0.43
N VAL A 212 3.99 -5.66 0.05
CA VAL A 212 5.12 -6.22 -0.71
C VAL A 212 5.19 -5.70 -2.16
N ASP A 213 6.12 -4.79 -2.41
CA ASP A 213 6.61 -4.44 -3.74
C ASP A 213 8.02 -5.02 -4.01
N THR A 214 8.61 -4.65 -5.13
CA THR A 214 9.98 -5.05 -5.48
C THR A 214 11.00 -4.60 -4.44
N HIS A 215 10.82 -3.43 -3.82
CA HIS A 215 11.79 -2.91 -2.86
C HIS A 215 11.72 -3.66 -1.53
N VAL A 216 10.52 -3.81 -0.99
CA VAL A 216 10.23 -4.58 0.22
C VAL A 216 10.62 -6.05 0.06
N GLU A 217 10.28 -6.68 -1.07
CA GLU A 217 10.68 -8.05 -1.37
C GLU A 217 12.19 -8.22 -1.23
N ASN A 218 12.95 -7.37 -1.91
CA ASN A 218 14.38 -7.58 -1.97
C ASN A 218 15.07 -7.25 -0.64
N MET A 219 14.63 -6.21 0.08
CA MET A 219 15.09 -5.94 1.43
C MET A 219 14.80 -7.12 2.36
N SER A 220 13.57 -7.64 2.31
CA SER A 220 13.14 -8.80 3.09
C SER A 220 14.00 -10.03 2.81
N ARG A 221 14.34 -10.27 1.54
CA ARG A 221 15.25 -11.37 1.14
C ARG A 221 16.69 -11.12 1.57
N ALA A 222 17.14 -9.87 1.60
CA ALA A 222 18.52 -9.51 1.98
C ALA A 222 18.77 -9.73 3.48
N ILE A 223 17.78 -9.42 4.33
CA ILE A 223 17.88 -9.57 5.79
C ILE A 223 17.25 -10.88 6.32
N GLY A 224 16.68 -11.70 5.44
CA GLY A 224 16.22 -13.05 5.80
C GLY A 224 14.78 -13.13 6.36
N LEU A 225 13.94 -12.13 6.12
CA LEU A 225 12.49 -12.19 6.42
C LEU A 225 11.74 -13.18 5.53
N THR A 226 12.24 -13.45 4.32
CA THR A 226 11.68 -14.47 3.43
C THR A 226 12.73 -15.09 2.51
N ARG A 227 12.49 -16.33 2.10
CA ARG A 227 13.25 -17.01 1.03
C ARG A 227 12.49 -17.10 -0.30
N ARG A 228 11.21 -16.71 -0.32
CA ARG A 228 10.37 -16.73 -1.52
C ARG A 228 10.92 -15.79 -2.60
N ARG A 229 10.60 -16.07 -3.86
CA ARG A 229 11.01 -15.29 -5.03
C ARG A 229 9.83 -14.73 -5.84
N SER A 230 8.61 -14.92 -5.33
CA SER A 230 7.37 -14.54 -6.01
C SER A 230 6.55 -13.66 -5.09
N ARG A 231 6.28 -12.43 -5.55
CA ARG A 231 5.42 -11.45 -4.87
C ARG A 231 3.97 -11.93 -4.88
N THR A 232 3.59 -12.65 -3.85
CA THR A 232 2.29 -13.31 -3.68
C THR A 232 1.73 -12.96 -2.31
N TRP A 233 0.44 -13.23 -2.09
CA TRP A 233 -0.20 -13.12 -0.78
C TRP A 233 0.62 -13.83 0.32
N ARG A 234 1.05 -15.07 0.02
CA ARG A 234 1.88 -15.88 0.94
C ARG A 234 3.21 -15.24 1.31
N MET A 235 3.82 -14.46 0.41
CA MET A 235 5.04 -13.72 0.74
C MET A 235 4.74 -12.58 1.71
N ALA A 236 3.62 -11.87 1.54
CA ALA A 236 3.20 -10.83 2.48
C ALA A 236 2.94 -11.41 3.88
N GLU A 237 2.22 -12.54 3.97
CA GLU A 237 2.00 -13.26 5.22
C GLU A 237 3.32 -13.71 5.89
N GLU A 238 4.24 -14.30 5.12
CA GLU A 238 5.52 -14.80 5.65
C GLU A 238 6.40 -13.67 6.20
N ILE A 239 6.53 -12.57 5.45
CA ILE A 239 7.30 -11.40 5.88
C ILE A 239 6.64 -10.79 7.13
N THR A 240 5.31 -10.61 7.11
CA THR A 240 4.57 -10.03 8.24
C THR A 240 4.71 -10.89 9.49
N ALA A 241 4.59 -12.21 9.38
CA ALA A 241 4.77 -13.13 10.51
C ALA A 241 6.19 -13.08 11.08
N ALA A 242 7.21 -12.87 10.24
CA ALA A 242 8.58 -12.65 10.70
C ALA A 242 8.74 -11.31 11.44
N LEU A 243 8.09 -10.25 10.95
CA LEU A 243 8.09 -8.93 11.60
C LEU A 243 7.27 -8.92 12.89
N ALA A 244 6.21 -9.72 13.01
CA ALA A 244 5.42 -9.87 14.24
C ALA A 244 6.22 -10.48 15.40
N ARG A 245 7.30 -11.22 15.11
CA ARG A 245 8.26 -11.67 16.15
C ARG A 245 9.14 -10.53 16.69
N VAL A 246 9.23 -9.43 15.95
CA VAL A 246 9.93 -8.21 16.34
C VAL A 246 8.96 -7.27 17.04
N ASP A 247 7.86 -6.90 16.39
CA ASP A 247 6.80 -6.09 16.98
C ASP A 247 5.44 -6.73 16.68
N PRO A 248 4.82 -7.42 17.65
CA PRO A 248 3.51 -8.04 17.46
C PRO A 248 2.36 -7.01 17.44
N ALA A 249 2.55 -5.81 17.98
CA ALA A 249 1.51 -4.79 18.02
C ALA A 249 1.42 -4.03 16.68
N ASP A 250 2.56 -3.83 16.01
CA ASP A 250 2.63 -3.17 14.71
C ASP A 250 3.70 -3.79 13.80
N PRO A 251 3.45 -4.99 13.23
CA PRO A 251 4.43 -5.72 12.43
C PRO A 251 4.79 -4.98 11.13
N VAL A 252 3.92 -4.13 10.63
CA VAL A 252 4.10 -3.44 9.34
C VAL A 252 4.83 -2.09 9.47
N LYS A 253 5.22 -1.67 10.69
CA LYS A 253 5.90 -0.39 10.94
C LYS A 253 7.19 -0.18 10.17
N PHE A 254 7.87 -1.27 9.86
CA PHE A 254 9.14 -1.25 9.15
C PHE A 254 8.99 -1.04 7.65
N ASP A 255 7.78 -1.13 7.09
CA ASP A 255 7.54 -1.10 5.63
C ASP A 255 8.13 0.15 4.96
N PHE A 256 7.84 1.33 5.50
CA PHE A 256 8.24 2.59 4.88
C PHE A 256 9.77 2.71 4.81
N ALA A 257 10.45 2.49 5.93
CA ALA A 257 11.91 2.57 6.00
C ALA A 257 12.59 1.49 5.15
N LEU A 258 12.08 0.25 5.16
CA LEU A 258 12.61 -0.83 4.31
C LEU A 258 12.46 -0.49 2.82
N CYS A 259 11.27 -0.06 2.40
CA CYS A 259 11.00 0.29 1.02
C CYS A 259 11.88 1.46 0.56
N HIS A 260 11.87 2.57 1.31
CA HIS A 260 12.56 3.79 0.93
C HIS A 260 14.08 3.67 0.98
N LYS A 261 14.65 2.91 1.92
CA LYS A 261 16.11 2.65 1.95
C LYS A 261 16.61 2.07 0.63
N ARG A 262 15.81 1.24 -0.03
CA ARG A 262 16.18 0.71 -1.34
C ARG A 262 15.82 1.67 -2.47
N MET A 263 14.66 2.32 -2.41
CA MET A 263 14.27 3.30 -3.44
C MET A 263 15.28 4.45 -3.55
N SER A 264 15.88 4.88 -2.44
CA SER A 264 16.89 5.94 -2.40
C SER A 264 18.29 5.52 -2.83
N GLY A 265 18.51 4.22 -3.10
CA GLY A 265 19.83 3.71 -3.48
C GLY A 265 20.77 3.41 -2.29
N GLU A 266 20.33 3.59 -1.05
CA GLU A 266 21.09 3.22 0.16
C GLU A 266 21.16 1.69 0.39
N CYS A 267 20.56 0.90 -0.50
CA CYS A 267 20.78 -0.54 -0.60
C CYS A 267 20.75 -0.98 -2.06
N ARG A 268 21.89 -1.47 -2.58
CA ARG A 268 22.02 -1.98 -3.96
C ARG A 268 21.74 -3.48 -4.11
N ASP A 269 21.42 -4.18 -3.00
CA ASP A 269 21.24 -5.65 -2.95
C ASP A 269 22.40 -6.44 -3.58
N ARG A 270 23.59 -5.91 -3.32
CA ARG A 270 24.89 -6.53 -3.50
C ARG A 270 25.82 -5.95 -2.46
N ARG A 271 26.96 -6.59 -2.24
CA ARG A 271 28.03 -6.02 -1.41
C ARG A 271 28.54 -4.73 -2.06
N ASP A 272 28.58 -3.66 -1.29
CA ASP A 272 29.11 -2.37 -1.69
C ASP A 272 29.73 -1.73 -0.43
N ALA A 273 31.05 -1.56 -0.41
CA ALA A 273 31.75 -1.17 0.82
C ALA A 273 31.37 0.24 1.30
N SER A 274 31.18 1.19 0.38
CA SER A 274 30.85 2.58 0.72
C SER A 274 29.39 2.70 1.15
N ILE A 275 28.45 2.09 0.43
CA ILE A 275 27.02 2.16 0.78
C ILE A 275 26.69 1.31 2.01
N CYS A 276 27.33 0.16 2.16
CA CYS A 276 27.05 -0.73 3.30
C CYS A 276 27.79 -0.33 4.57
N ALA A 277 28.83 0.52 4.51
CA ALA A 277 29.56 0.97 5.70
C ALA A 277 28.64 1.55 6.79
N PRO A 278 27.74 2.51 6.49
CA PRO A 278 26.80 3.05 7.49
C PRO A 278 25.50 2.22 7.65
N CYS A 279 25.37 1.07 6.99
CA CYS A 279 24.09 0.35 6.98
C CYS A 279 23.86 -0.42 8.29
N GLY A 280 22.92 0.03 9.12
CA GLY A 280 22.53 -0.66 10.38
C GLY A 280 22.00 -2.10 10.19
N LEU A 281 21.68 -2.51 8.97
CA LEU A 281 21.28 -3.89 8.63
C LEU A 281 22.46 -4.78 8.20
N LYS A 282 23.70 -4.26 8.15
CA LYS A 282 24.87 -4.95 7.59
C LYS A 282 25.12 -6.31 8.25
N ASP A 283 25.01 -6.40 9.57
CA ASP A 283 25.30 -7.62 10.33
C ASP A 283 24.28 -8.74 10.08
N VAL A 284 23.04 -8.37 9.72
CA VAL A 284 21.97 -9.32 9.41
C VAL A 284 21.86 -9.62 7.90
N CYS A 285 22.52 -8.82 7.07
CA CYS A 285 22.45 -8.89 5.62
C CYS A 285 23.21 -10.11 5.07
N ARG A 286 22.55 -10.91 4.23
CA ARG A 286 23.11 -12.10 3.57
C ARG A 286 24.39 -11.83 2.77
N HIS A 287 24.54 -10.62 2.22
CA HIS A 287 25.69 -10.20 1.40
C HIS A 287 26.98 -10.03 2.23
N TRP A 288 26.85 -9.87 3.55
CA TRP A 288 27.97 -9.75 4.47
C TRP A 288 28.12 -10.98 5.35
N ARG A 289 27.03 -11.67 5.70
CA ARG A 289 27.05 -12.89 6.51
C ARG A 289 27.76 -14.08 5.86
N ARG A 290 27.63 -14.27 4.54
CA ARG A 290 28.20 -15.44 3.86
C ARG A 290 29.74 -15.47 3.84
N ALA A 291 30.39 -14.32 3.97
CA ALA A 291 31.87 -14.23 3.98
C ALA A 291 32.52 -14.49 5.35
N ARG A 292 31.74 -14.82 6.39
CA ARG A 292 32.28 -15.19 7.71
C ARG A 292 32.42 -16.71 7.92
N HIS A 293 32.06 -17.52 6.93
CA HIS A 293 32.18 -18.98 6.99
C HIS A 293 33.26 -19.55 6.05
N GLU A 294 34.01 -18.70 5.35
CA GLU A 294 35.11 -19.07 4.44
C GLU A 294 36.47 -18.53 4.93
N ARG A 295 36.59 -18.26 6.23
CA ARG A 295 37.85 -17.93 6.90
C ARG A 295 37.95 -18.70 8.21
#